data_AF-A0A349DK37-F1
#
_entry.id   AF-A0A349DK37-F1
#
_cell.length_a   1.000
_cell.length_b   1.000
_cell.length_c   1.000
_cell.angle_alpha   90.00
_cell.angle_beta   90.00
_cell.angle_gamma   90.00
#
_symmetry.space_group_name_H-M   'P 1'
#
loop_
_entity.id
_entity.type
_entity.pdbx_description
1 polymer ?
#
loop_
_entity_poly.entity_id
_entity_poly.type
_entity_poly.pdbx_seq_one_letter_code
_entity_poly.pdbx_strand_id
1 'polypeptide(L)'
;MHTYDATTKTITGEVYDANESLEMITSTTYNDAGLLTKEQQHDNQQHLIAEVTYEYNALNLPIKEVNTQDMLIQEYDERQNLIKLERRMLTGQMIEFAIYKLDQDDYEIEESGFKMGQDYRHKHVYEFKSKERI
;
A
#
# COMPACT_ATOMS: atom_id res chain seq x y z
N MET A 1 11.61 -21.42 9.71
CA MET A 1 10.77 -22.48 9.10
C MET A 1 9.60 -21.82 8.38
N HIS A 2 9.07 -22.41 7.29
CA HIS A 2 7.85 -21.91 6.64
C HIS A 2 6.77 -23.00 6.60
N THR A 3 5.54 -22.64 6.98
CA THR A 3 4.36 -23.50 6.89
C THR A 3 3.31 -22.85 6.00
N TYR A 4 2.58 -23.66 5.23
CA TYR A 4 1.48 -23.20 4.37
C TYR A 4 0.18 -23.87 4.77
N ASP A 5 -0.82 -23.06 5.12
CA ASP A 5 -2.20 -23.49 5.33
C ASP A 5 -3.02 -23.20 4.06
N ALA A 6 -3.40 -24.25 3.34
CA ALA A 6 -4.18 -24.14 2.11
C ALA A 6 -5.64 -23.72 2.34
N THR A 7 -6.17 -23.90 3.56
CA THR A 7 -7.56 -23.55 3.91
C THR A 7 -7.70 -22.05 4.07
N THR A 8 -6.75 -21.43 4.76
CA THR A 8 -6.72 -19.99 4.99
C THR A 8 -5.87 -19.25 3.97
N LYS A 9 -5.15 -19.98 3.10
CA LYS A 9 -4.16 -19.44 2.16
C LYS A 9 -3.13 -18.58 2.89
N THR A 10 -2.64 -19.10 4.01
CA THR A 10 -1.69 -18.40 4.87
C THR A 10 -0.33 -19.07 4.83
N ILE A 11 0.72 -18.27 4.62
CA ILE A 11 2.10 -18.67 4.85
C ILE A 11 2.53 -18.14 6.21
N THR A 12 3.09 -18.99 7.07
CA THR A 12 3.69 -18.58 8.33
C THR A 12 5.19 -18.83 8.29
N GLY A 13 5.97 -17.84 8.72
CA GLY A 13 7.41 -17.89 8.85
C GLY A 13 7.85 -17.59 10.27
N GLU A 14 8.92 -18.25 10.71
CA GLU A 14 9.54 -18.02 12.01
C GLU A 14 10.97 -17.52 11.84
N VAL A 15 11.32 -16.47 12.59
CA VAL A 15 12.65 -15.87 12.67
C VAL A 15 13.26 -16.18 14.03
N TYR A 16 14.50 -16.66 14.03
CA TYR A 16 15.24 -17.08 15.21
C TYR A 16 16.51 -16.24 15.35
N ASP A 17 16.91 -15.97 16.60
CA ASP A 17 18.17 -15.30 16.91
C ASP A 17 19.40 -16.21 16.69
N ALA A 18 20.59 -15.68 16.96
CA ALA A 18 21.84 -16.42 16.84
C ALA A 18 21.97 -17.60 17.83
N ASN A 19 21.13 -17.66 18.86
CA ASN A 19 21.07 -18.74 19.85
C ASN A 19 19.91 -19.73 19.57
N GLU A 20 19.31 -19.67 18.37
CA GLU A 20 18.15 -20.47 17.98
C GLU A 20 16.90 -20.24 18.86
N SER A 21 16.81 -19.09 19.51
CA SER A 21 15.60 -18.67 20.22
C SER A 21 14.65 -17.96 19.26
N LEU A 22 13.37 -18.32 19.29
CA LEU A 22 12.35 -17.67 18.46
C LEU A 22 12.27 -16.17 18.83
N GLU A 23 12.35 -15.30 17.83
CA GLU A 23 12.20 -13.84 17.99
C GLU A 23 10.86 -13.36 17.46
N MET A 24 10.44 -13.85 16.29
CA MET A 24 9.28 -13.31 15.58
C MET A 24 8.59 -14.37 14.74
N ILE A 25 7.27 -14.26 14.65
CA ILE A 25 6.41 -15.03 13.75
C ILE A 25 5.75 -14.07 12.77
N THR A 26 5.92 -14.31 11.47
CA THR A 26 5.25 -13.55 10.40
C THR A 26 4.19 -14.44 9.73
N SER A 27 2.97 -13.94 9.58
CA SER A 27 1.89 -14.62 8.87
C SER A 27 1.36 -13.76 7.74
N THR A 28 1.26 -14.33 6.54
CA THR A 28 0.89 -13.66 5.29
C THR A 28 -0.28 -14.40 4.65
N THR A 29 -1.42 -13.73 4.47
CA THR A 29 -2.68 -14.33 4.01
C THR A 29 -3.05 -13.82 2.62
N TYR A 30 -3.47 -14.72 1.74
CA TYR A 30 -3.79 -14.41 0.35
C TYR A 30 -5.27 -14.67 0.01
N ASN A 31 -5.83 -13.90 -0.93
CA ASN A 31 -7.16 -14.17 -1.48
C ASN A 31 -7.14 -15.25 -2.57
N ASP A 32 -8.30 -15.50 -3.20
CA ASP A 32 -8.44 -16.49 -4.26
C ASP A 32 -7.66 -16.19 -5.54
N ALA A 33 -7.39 -14.91 -5.81
CA ALA A 33 -6.55 -14.48 -6.92
C ALA A 33 -5.04 -14.53 -6.58
N GLY A 34 -4.67 -14.95 -5.37
CA GLY A 34 -3.27 -14.99 -4.92
C GLY A 34 -2.71 -13.62 -4.50
N LEU A 35 -3.57 -12.63 -4.25
CA LEU A 35 -3.16 -11.31 -3.76
C LEU A 35 -3.07 -11.30 -2.24
N LEU A 36 -2.05 -10.65 -1.70
CA LEU A 36 -1.83 -10.46 -0.27
C LEU A 36 -2.96 -9.62 0.33
N THR A 37 -3.71 -10.14 1.29
CA THR A 37 -4.80 -9.41 1.97
C THR A 37 -4.46 -9.02 3.40
N LYS A 38 -3.55 -9.74 4.04
CA LYS A 38 -3.17 -9.50 5.42
C LYS A 38 -1.74 -9.96 5.71
N GLU A 39 -0.97 -9.11 6.36
CA GLU A 39 0.29 -9.46 7.01
C GLU A 39 0.18 -9.20 8.51
N GLN A 40 0.67 -10.14 9.31
CA GLN A 40 0.76 -10.01 10.76
C GLN A 40 2.15 -10.38 11.23
N GLN A 41 2.67 -9.64 12.20
CA GLN A 41 3.88 -9.98 12.93
C GLN A 41 3.53 -10.17 14.39
N HIS A 42 4.02 -11.26 14.98
CA HIS A 42 3.90 -11.54 16.40
C HIS A 42 5.28 -11.68 17.03
N ASP A 43 5.40 -11.26 18.28
CA ASP A 43 6.59 -11.57 19.09
C ASP A 43 6.65 -13.08 19.44
N ASN A 44 7.71 -13.47 20.15
CA ASN A 44 7.91 -14.85 20.59
C ASN A 44 6.90 -15.36 21.64
N GLN A 45 6.08 -14.46 22.20
CA GLN A 45 4.96 -14.78 23.09
C GLN A 45 3.62 -14.80 22.33
N GLN A 46 3.66 -14.70 20.99
CA GLN A 46 2.50 -14.62 20.11
C GLN A 46 1.65 -13.36 20.30
N HIS A 47 2.21 -12.28 20.85
CA HIS A 47 1.52 -10.99 20.85
C HIS A 47 1.65 -10.30 19.51
N LEU A 48 0.54 -9.78 18.96
CA LEU A 48 0.54 -9.02 17.71
C LEU A 48 1.31 -7.71 17.90
N ILE A 49 2.36 -7.51 17.11
CA ILE A 49 3.20 -6.29 17.12
C ILE A 49 2.96 -5.41 15.89
N ALA A 50 2.58 -5.99 14.76
CA ALA A 50 2.22 -5.26 13.56
C ALA A 50 1.17 -6.02 12.77
N GLU A 51 0.28 -5.27 12.12
CA GLU A 51 -0.72 -5.79 11.19
C GLU A 51 -0.86 -4.81 10.03
N VAL A 52 -0.92 -5.35 8.82
CA VAL A 52 -1.27 -4.61 7.60
C VAL A 52 -2.35 -5.37 6.84
N THR A 53 -3.40 -4.69 6.41
CA THR A 53 -4.48 -5.26 5.58
C THR A 53 -4.60 -4.53 4.25
N TYR A 54 -4.96 -5.27 3.20
CA TYR A 54 -5.07 -4.75 1.84
C TYR A 54 -6.44 -5.08 1.23
N GLU A 55 -7.01 -4.10 0.51
CA GLU A 55 -8.20 -4.28 -0.32
C GLU A 55 -7.86 -3.94 -1.77
N TYR A 56 -8.47 -4.66 -2.72
CA TYR A 56 -8.19 -4.54 -4.15
C TYR A 56 -9.48 -4.27 -4.93
N ASN A 57 -9.35 -3.57 -6.07
CA ASN A 57 -10.43 -3.48 -7.04
C ASN A 57 -10.54 -4.76 -7.90
N ALA A 58 -11.52 -4.79 -8.80
CA ALA A 58 -11.77 -5.92 -9.70
C ALA A 58 -10.63 -6.18 -10.72
N LEU A 59 -9.70 -5.24 -10.87
CA LEU A 59 -8.51 -5.35 -11.73
C LEU A 59 -7.25 -5.71 -10.92
N ASN A 60 -7.41 -6.12 -9.66
CA ASN A 60 -6.32 -6.50 -8.74
C ASN A 60 -5.36 -5.36 -8.37
N LEU A 61 -5.79 -4.10 -8.49
CA LEU A 61 -5.02 -2.94 -8.01
C LEU A 61 -5.38 -2.62 -6.55
N PRO A 62 -4.40 -2.29 -5.69
CA PRO A 62 -4.65 -1.99 -4.29
C PRO A 62 -5.41 -0.66 -4.17
N ILE A 63 -6.59 -0.67 -3.56
CA ILE A 63 -7.40 0.54 -3.33
C ILE A 63 -7.35 1.01 -1.89
N LYS A 64 -6.88 0.15 -0.99
CA LYS A 64 -6.75 0.48 0.43
C LYS A 64 -5.68 -0.38 1.08
N GLU A 65 -4.85 0.26 1.89
CA GLU A 65 -3.92 -0.36 2.82
C GLU A 65 -4.17 0.22 4.21
N VAL A 66 -4.23 -0.61 5.24
CA VAL A 66 -4.40 -0.16 6.63
C VAL A 66 -3.32 -0.83 7.46
N ASN A 67 -2.53 -0.04 8.17
CA ASN A 67 -1.57 -0.53 9.17
C ASN A 67 -1.93 0.01 10.56
N THR A 68 -1.06 -0.22 11.55
CA THR A 68 -1.30 0.18 12.95
C THR A 68 -1.29 1.70 13.18
N GLN A 69 -0.81 2.49 12.22
CA GLN A 69 -0.62 3.94 12.34
C GLN A 69 -1.60 4.71 11.44
N ASP A 70 -1.75 4.27 10.20
CA ASP A 70 -2.49 4.97 9.18
C ASP A 70 -3.17 4.05 8.17
N MET A 71 -3.96 4.69 7.30
CA MET A 71 -4.63 4.11 6.17
C MET A 71 -4.27 4.90 4.92
N LEU A 72 -3.98 4.18 3.85
CA LEU A 72 -3.78 4.66 2.50
C LEU A 72 -4.98 4.24 1.66
N ILE A 73 -5.54 5.16 0.88
CA ILE A 73 -6.62 4.94 -0.09
C ILE A 73 -6.13 5.41 -1.45
N GLN A 74 -6.38 4.60 -2.48
CA GLN A 74 -5.94 4.85 -3.85
C GLN A 74 -7.12 4.72 -4.82
N GLU A 75 -7.17 5.60 -5.81
CA GLU A 75 -8.14 5.53 -6.91
C GLU A 75 -7.43 5.55 -8.25
N TYR A 76 -7.96 4.77 -9.19
CA TYR A 76 -7.40 4.59 -10.52
C TYR A 76 -8.41 4.97 -11.59
N ASP A 77 -7.92 5.43 -12.74
CA ASP A 77 -8.74 5.61 -13.93
C ASP A 77 -9.01 4.27 -14.66
N GLU A 78 -9.77 4.33 -15.76
CA GLU A 78 -10.09 3.16 -16.59
C GLU A 78 -8.87 2.54 -17.28
N ARG A 79 -7.77 3.29 -17.39
CA ARG A 79 -6.49 2.85 -17.94
C ARG A 79 -5.55 2.30 -16.86
N GLN A 80 -6.02 2.22 -15.60
CA GLN A 80 -5.28 1.73 -14.45
C GLN A 80 -4.18 2.68 -13.96
N ASN A 81 -4.23 3.96 -14.32
CA ASN A 81 -3.34 4.97 -13.78
C ASN A 81 -3.83 5.44 -12.41
N LEU A 82 -2.92 5.64 -11.45
CA LEU A 82 -3.25 6.25 -10.16
C LEU A 82 -3.63 7.71 -10.38
N ILE A 83 -4.88 8.07 -10.05
CA ILE A 83 -5.40 9.44 -10.19
C ILE A 83 -5.60 10.14 -8.85
N LYS A 84 -5.63 9.38 -7.76
CA LYS A 84 -5.75 9.94 -6.41
C LYS A 84 -5.13 9.04 -5.37
N LEU A 85 -4.50 9.68 -4.39
CA LEU A 85 -3.95 9.06 -3.21
C LEU A 85 -4.40 9.86 -1.98
N GLU A 86 -4.81 9.17 -0.93
CA GLU A 86 -5.17 9.76 0.35
C GLU A 86 -4.60 8.92 1.49
N ARG A 87 -3.78 9.52 2.35
CA ARG A 87 -3.23 8.89 3.55
C ARG A 87 -3.72 9.62 4.79
N ARG A 88 -4.28 8.88 5.74
CA ARG A 88 -4.77 9.41 7.02
C ARG A 88 -4.31 8.57 8.18
N MET A 89 -3.98 9.21 9.29
CA MET A 89 -3.91 8.51 10.57
C MET A 89 -5.23 7.79 10.85
N LEU A 90 -5.19 6.70 11.61
CA LEU A 90 -6.42 6.02 12.05
C LEU A 90 -7.35 6.92 12.88
N THR A 91 -6.83 8.00 13.45
CA THR A 91 -7.60 9.06 14.11
C THR A 91 -8.40 9.95 13.15
N GLY A 92 -8.21 9.78 11.83
CA GLY A 92 -8.85 10.55 10.77
C GLY A 92 -8.06 11.78 10.30
N GLN A 93 -6.96 12.12 10.97
CA GLN A 93 -6.10 13.24 10.58
C GLN A 93 -5.45 12.97 9.21
N MET A 94 -5.59 13.92 8.28
CA MET A 94 -4.95 13.84 6.97
C MET A 94 -3.43 13.95 7.10
N ILE A 95 -2.71 12.97 6.54
CA ILE A 95 -1.25 12.94 6.44
C ILE A 95 -0.83 13.41 5.04
N GLU A 96 -1.47 12.88 4.00
CA GLU A 96 -1.10 13.12 2.61
C GLU A 96 -2.33 13.02 1.72
N PHE A 97 -2.37 13.84 0.68
CA PHE A 97 -3.38 13.80 -0.35
C PHE A 97 -2.76 14.25 -1.66
N ALA A 98 -3.02 13.53 -2.75
CA ALA A 98 -2.62 13.93 -4.08
C ALA A 98 -3.70 13.57 -5.09
N ILE A 99 -3.93 14.44 -6.06
CA ILE A 99 -4.67 14.17 -7.29
C ILE A 99 -3.72 14.34 -8.46
N TYR A 100 -3.73 13.36 -9.35
CA TYR A 100 -2.93 13.35 -10.57
C TYR A 100 -3.82 13.51 -11.79
N LYS A 101 -3.35 14.28 -12.76
CA LYS A 101 -3.90 14.32 -14.11
C LYS A 101 -2.83 13.83 -15.05
N LEU A 102 -3.21 12.86 -15.88
CA LEU A 102 -2.33 12.30 -16.89
C LEU A 102 -2.81 12.71 -18.28
N ASP A 103 -1.89 12.73 -19.24
CA ASP A 103 -2.21 12.87 -20.65
C ASP A 103 -2.59 11.52 -21.30
N GLN A 104 -2.77 11.53 -22.62
CA GLN A 104 -3.14 10.34 -23.38
C GLN A 104 -2.03 9.27 -23.45
N ASP A 105 -0.80 9.62 -23.09
CA ASP A 105 0.37 8.73 -23.11
C ASP A 105 0.78 8.29 -21.69
N ASP A 106 -0.10 8.53 -20.71
CA ASP A 106 0.07 8.19 -19.29
C ASP A 106 1.21 8.99 -18.60
N TYR A 107 1.55 10.17 -19.13
CA TYR A 107 2.43 11.10 -18.44
C TYR A 107 1.65 12.02 -17.50
N GLU A 108 2.12 12.16 -16.27
CA GLU A 108 1.57 13.12 -15.30
C GLU A 108 1.79 14.56 -15.79
N ILE A 109 0.71 15.27 -16.08
CA ILE A 109 0.71 16.67 -16.52
C ILE A 109 0.28 17.64 -15.43
N GLU A 110 -0.39 17.14 -14.38
CA GLU A 110 -0.75 17.95 -13.23
C GLU A 110 -0.74 17.10 -11.94
N GLU A 111 -0.20 17.67 -10.88
CA GLU A 111 -0.33 17.15 -9.51
C GLU A 111 -0.87 18.27 -8.62
N SER A 112 -1.90 17.95 -7.83
CA SER A 112 -2.41 18.84 -6.77
C SER A 112 -2.49 18.09 -5.46
N GLY A 113 -1.87 18.61 -4.41
CA GLY A 113 -1.76 17.84 -3.16
C GLY A 113 -1.49 18.62 -1.90
N PHE A 114 -1.50 17.86 -0.81
CA PHE A 114 -1.18 18.26 0.55
C PHE A 114 -0.31 17.18 1.19
N LYS A 115 0.70 17.59 1.98
CA LYS A 115 1.48 16.67 2.83
C LYS A 115 1.77 17.30 4.17
N MET A 116 1.39 16.64 5.26
CA MET A 116 1.58 17.13 6.62
C MET A 116 3.06 17.23 6.97
N GLY A 117 3.45 18.31 7.66
CA GLY A 117 4.85 18.61 7.99
C GLY A 117 5.64 19.24 6.83
N GLN A 118 4.96 19.45 5.71
CA GLN A 118 5.46 20.11 4.52
C GLN A 118 4.50 21.26 4.21
N ASP A 119 4.98 22.49 4.01
CA ASP A 119 4.16 23.65 3.55
C ASP A 119 3.72 23.48 2.08
N TYR A 120 3.36 22.26 1.69
CA TYR A 120 3.09 21.88 0.31
C TYR A 120 1.58 21.89 0.12
N ARG A 121 1.05 23.06 -0.29
CA ARG A 121 -0.27 23.19 -0.91
C ARG A 121 -0.02 23.71 -2.33
N HIS A 122 0.41 22.84 -3.23
CA HIS A 122 0.82 23.25 -4.57
C HIS A 122 -0.01 22.56 -5.66
N LYS A 123 -0.10 23.24 -6.80
CA LYS A 123 -0.48 22.68 -8.09
C LYS A 123 0.78 22.73 -8.95
N HIS A 124 1.29 21.58 -9.37
CA HIS A 124 2.34 21.50 -10.37
C HIS A 124 1.69 21.24 -11.72
N VAL A 125 2.05 22.02 -12.74
CA VAL A 125 1.64 21.79 -14.13
C VAL A 125 2.91 21.56 -14.93
N TYR A 126 3.01 20.41 -15.57
CA TYR A 126 4.15 20.05 -16.39
C TYR A 126 3.85 20.37 -17.85
N GLU A 127 4.71 21.18 -18.46
CA GLU A 127 4.68 21.41 -19.91
C GLU A 127 5.71 20.48 -20.56
N PHE A 128 5.27 19.33 -21.04
CA PHE A 128 6.10 18.50 -21.90
C PHE A 128 5.98 18.99 -23.34
N LYS A 129 7.10 19.43 -23.92
CA LYS A 129 7.22 19.48 -25.38
C LYS A 129 7.27 18.04 -25.85
N SER A 130 6.13 17.49 -26.28
CA SER A 130 6.04 16.15 -26.87
C SER A 130 7.15 15.99 -27.90
N LYS A 131 8.10 15.09 -27.67
CA LYS A 131 8.93 14.60 -28.77
C LYS A 131 8.02 13.69 -29.58
N GLU A 132 7.75 14.10 -30.82
CA GLU A 132 7.12 13.24 -31.82
C GLU A 132 7.82 11.87 -31.80
N ARG A 133 7.04 10.79 -31.70
CA ARG A 133 7.57 9.44 -31.88
C ARG A 133 8.14 9.32 -33.29
N ILE A 134 9.41 8.93 -33.39
CA ILE A 134 10.05 8.46 -34.63
C ILE A 134 9.56 7.04 -34.91
#